data_AF-A0A8K0RBF7-F1
#
_entry.id   AF-A0A8K0RBF7-F1
#
_cell.length_a   1.000
_cell.length_b   1.000
_cell.length_c   1.000
_cell.angle_alpha   90.00
_cell.angle_beta   90.00
_cell.angle_gamma   90.00
#
_symmetry.space_group_name_H-M   'P 1'
#
loop_
_entity.id
_entity.type
_entity.pdbx_description
1 polymer ?
#
loop_
_entity_poly.entity_id
_entity_poly.type
_entity_poly.pdbx_seq_one_letter_code
_entity_poly.pdbx_strand_id
1 'polypeptide(L)'
;MFRTALLRSARSAVRAAPRCQAAMARPVARSSFFQPKQITPSTYFQAVRCYAASAGLSQDEVTGRIMDLLKNFDKVQDASKLNAESHFHNDLGLDSLDTVEVVMAIEEEFSIEIPDKEADAIHSVKQAVDYILAQPDAH
;
A
#
# COMPACT_ATOMS: atom_id res chain seq x y z
N MET A 1 -24.15 45.34 -11.85
CA MET A 1 -23.21 45.64 -10.75
C MET A 1 -21.79 45.49 -11.28
N PHE A 2 -21.11 46.60 -11.59
CA PHE A 2 -19.73 46.65 -12.07
C PHE A 2 -18.76 46.77 -10.89
N ARG A 3 -17.78 45.87 -10.74
CA ARG A 3 -16.52 46.04 -9.96
C ARG A 3 -15.44 45.07 -10.49
N THR A 4 -14.67 45.48 -11.50
CA THR A 4 -13.27 46.00 -11.42
C THR A 4 -12.21 44.96 -11.03
N ALA A 5 -11.41 44.59 -12.04
CA ALA A 5 -10.13 43.90 -11.91
C ALA A 5 -9.09 44.77 -11.18
N LEU A 6 -8.26 44.15 -10.35
CA LEU A 6 -7.05 44.76 -9.81
C LEU A 6 -5.84 43.85 -10.09
N LEU A 7 -5.10 44.26 -11.12
CA LEU A 7 -3.71 43.92 -11.35
C LEU A 7 -2.88 44.31 -10.13
N ARG A 8 -2.08 43.38 -9.59
CA ARG A 8 -0.99 43.71 -8.68
C ARG A 8 0.34 43.26 -9.28
N SER A 9 0.93 44.17 -10.04
CA SER A 9 2.35 44.19 -10.36
C SER A 9 3.17 44.52 -9.10
N ALA A 10 4.30 43.84 -8.92
CA ALA A 10 5.54 44.46 -8.46
C ALA A 10 6.72 43.49 -8.67
N ARG A 11 7.49 43.74 -9.73
CA ARG A 11 8.86 43.25 -9.88
C ARG A 11 9.73 43.96 -8.84
N SER A 12 10.41 43.22 -7.97
CA SER A 12 11.51 43.77 -7.18
C SER A 12 12.82 43.36 -7.81
N ALA A 13 13.43 44.30 -8.52
CA ALA A 13 14.80 44.20 -9.02
C ALA A 13 15.74 44.52 -7.85
N VAL A 14 16.52 43.53 -7.41
CA VAL A 14 17.62 43.79 -6.48
C VAL A 14 18.83 44.29 -7.27
N ARG A 15 19.28 45.45 -6.78
CA ARG A 15 20.34 46.32 -7.25
C ARG A 15 21.68 45.61 -7.39
N ALA A 16 22.31 45.81 -8.54
CA ALA A 16 23.74 45.59 -8.74
C ALA A 16 24.57 46.48 -7.81
N ALA A 17 25.64 45.93 -7.24
CA ALA A 17 26.69 46.68 -6.58
C ALA A 17 28.03 46.36 -7.27
N PRO A 18 28.82 47.36 -7.69
CA PRO A 18 30.18 47.13 -8.16
C PRO A 18 31.11 47.08 -6.94
N ARG A 19 32.00 46.08 -6.89
CA ARG A 19 33.17 46.16 -6.03
C ARG A 19 34.43 45.99 -6.85
N CYS A 20 35.28 46.99 -6.67
CA CYS A 20 36.52 47.28 -7.35
C CYS A 20 37.45 46.07 -7.45
N GLN A 21 38.04 45.94 -8.63
CA GLN A 21 39.23 45.14 -8.86
C GLN A 21 40.39 45.73 -8.05
N ALA A 22 41.04 44.91 -7.23
CA ALA A 22 42.39 45.16 -6.75
C ALA A 22 43.27 44.02 -7.27
N ALA A 23 44.19 44.37 -8.15
CA ALA A 23 45.21 43.47 -8.64
C ALA A 23 46.49 43.61 -7.78
N MET A 24 47.22 42.49 -7.69
CA MET A 24 48.66 42.38 -7.47
C MET A 24 49.16 42.30 -6.01
N ALA A 25 49.44 41.08 -5.56
CA ALA A 25 50.81 40.59 -5.38
C ALA A 25 50.78 39.09 -4.98
N ARG A 26 51.45 38.24 -5.77
CA ARG A 26 51.62 36.81 -5.46
C ARG A 26 52.94 36.62 -4.71
N PRO A 27 52.96 36.13 -3.46
CA PRO A 27 54.18 35.52 -2.94
C PRO A 27 54.29 34.10 -3.51
N VAL A 28 55.38 33.85 -4.25
CA VAL A 28 55.80 32.51 -4.65
C VAL A 28 56.32 31.81 -3.39
N ALA A 29 55.48 30.98 -2.78
CA ALA A 29 55.91 29.94 -1.87
C ALA A 29 55.47 28.61 -2.46
N ARG A 30 56.39 27.99 -3.22
CA ARG A 30 56.25 26.62 -3.70
C ARG A 30 56.47 25.68 -2.51
N SER A 31 55.48 25.55 -1.64
CA SER A 31 55.47 24.45 -0.68
C SER A 31 55.04 23.21 -1.44
N SER A 32 55.99 22.29 -1.60
CA SER A 32 55.71 20.90 -1.99
C SER A 32 54.87 20.27 -0.88
N PHE A 33 53.56 20.47 -0.94
CA PHE A 33 52.62 19.65 -0.20
C PHE A 33 52.67 18.26 -0.80
N PHE A 34 53.38 17.36 -0.12
CA PHE A 34 53.16 15.94 -0.28
C PHE A 34 51.69 15.68 0.05
N GLN A 35 50.84 15.52 -0.96
CA GLN A 35 49.53 14.90 -0.77
C GLN A 35 49.78 13.42 -0.51
N PRO A 36 49.49 12.88 0.69
CA PRO A 36 49.42 11.43 0.82
C PRO A 36 48.29 10.98 -0.10
N LYS A 37 48.60 10.06 -1.01
CA LYS A 37 47.61 9.40 -1.87
C LYS A 37 46.69 8.60 -0.95
N GLN A 38 45.62 9.22 -0.47
CA GLN A 38 44.59 8.54 0.31
C GLN A 38 43.91 7.56 -0.64
N ILE A 39 44.31 6.29 -0.55
CA ILE A 39 43.59 5.16 -1.14
C ILE A 39 42.34 5.01 -0.29
N THR A 40 41.28 5.75 -0.64
CA THR A 40 39.97 5.46 -0.07
C THR A 40 39.50 4.15 -0.69
N PRO A 41 39.19 3.11 0.10
CA PRO A 41 38.55 1.93 -0.47
C PRO A 41 37.25 2.40 -1.10
N SER A 42 37.06 2.11 -2.38
CA SER A 42 35.78 2.27 -3.06
C SER A 42 34.81 1.27 -2.43
N THR A 43 34.25 1.63 -1.28
CA THR A 43 33.12 0.92 -0.71
C THR A 43 31.92 1.29 -1.58
N TYR A 44 31.70 0.47 -2.61
CA TYR A 44 30.42 0.42 -3.30
C TYR A 44 29.37 0.00 -2.27
N PHE A 45 28.81 0.96 -1.55
CA PHE A 45 27.55 0.77 -0.87
C PHE A 45 26.50 0.61 -1.97
N GLN A 46 26.28 -0.63 -2.38
CA GLN A 46 25.06 -0.97 -3.10
C GLN A 46 23.92 -0.69 -2.11
N ALA A 47 23.21 0.41 -2.35
CA ALA A 47 21.97 0.69 -1.65
C ALA A 47 20.97 -0.41 -2.03
N VAL A 48 20.91 -1.46 -1.22
CA VAL A 48 19.87 -2.49 -1.34
C VAL A 48 18.55 -1.80 -1.02
N ARG A 49 17.67 -1.72 -2.02
CA ARG A 49 16.33 -1.17 -1.84
C ARG A 49 15.52 -2.19 -1.06
N CYS A 50 15.22 -1.88 0.20
CA CYS A 50 14.26 -2.64 0.98
C CYS A 50 12.86 -2.34 0.43
N TYR A 51 12.37 -3.18 -0.47
CA TYR A 51 10.94 -3.23 -0.76
C TYR A 51 10.26 -3.83 0.47
N ALA A 52 9.20 -3.18 0.96
CA ALA A 52 8.30 -3.85 1.90
C ALA A 52 7.80 -5.10 1.18
N ALA A 53 8.25 -6.29 1.61
CA ALA A 53 7.68 -7.52 1.14
C ALA A 53 6.17 -7.49 1.48
N SER A 54 5.34 -8.02 0.58
CA SER A 54 3.93 -8.26 0.86
C SER A 54 3.86 -9.08 2.15
N ALA A 55 3.50 -8.45 3.27
CA ALA A 55 3.14 -9.19 4.46
C ALA A 55 1.97 -10.08 4.05
N GLY A 56 2.15 -11.40 4.12
CA GLY A 56 1.08 -12.33 3.82
C GLY A 56 -0.14 -12.02 4.68
N LEU A 57 -1.33 -12.23 4.12
CA LEU A 57 -2.58 -12.07 4.84
C LEU A 57 -2.56 -12.90 6.13
N SER A 58 -2.82 -12.26 7.26
CA SER A 58 -2.97 -12.99 8.52
C SER A 58 -4.37 -13.62 8.59
N GLN A 59 -4.49 -14.80 9.22
CA GLN A 59 -5.78 -15.47 9.39
C GLN A 59 -6.82 -14.55 10.02
N ASP A 60 -6.41 -13.77 11.02
CA ASP A 60 -7.30 -12.84 11.74
C ASP A 60 -7.84 -11.74 10.82
N GLU A 61 -7.03 -11.21 9.89
CA GLU A 61 -7.47 -10.20 8.91
C GLU A 61 -8.48 -10.78 7.92
N VAL A 62 -8.20 -11.97 7.36
CA VAL A 62 -9.11 -12.64 6.42
C VAL A 62 -10.45 -12.93 7.10
N THR A 63 -10.40 -13.47 8.33
CA THR A 63 -11.60 -13.79 9.10
C THR A 63 -12.41 -12.52 9.40
N GLY A 64 -11.74 -11.43 9.77
CA GLY A 64 -12.37 -10.14 10.02
C GLY A 64 -13.09 -9.58 8.79
N ARG A 65 -12.43 -9.58 7.62
CA ARG A 65 -13.02 -9.10 6.36
C ARG A 65 -14.23 -9.92 5.94
N ILE A 66 -14.15 -11.26 6.01
CA ILE A 66 -15.29 -12.13 5.68
C ILE A 66 -16.46 -11.89 6.65
N MET A 67 -16.19 -11.73 7.95
CA MET A 67 -17.25 -11.42 8.92
C MET A 67 -17.92 -10.08 8.63
N ASP A 68 -17.16 -9.07 8.19
CA ASP A 68 -17.72 -7.77 7.84
C ASP A 68 -18.55 -7.83 6.54
N LEU A 69 -18.12 -8.63 5.56
CA LEU A 69 -18.90 -8.92 4.36
C LEU A 69 -20.24 -9.58 4.71
N LEU A 70 -20.22 -10.62 5.56
CA LEU A 70 -21.43 -11.32 5.99
C LEU A 70 -22.40 -10.45 6.80
N LYS A 71 -21.90 -9.47 7.57
CA LYS A 71 -22.76 -8.50 8.29
C LYS A 71 -23.48 -7.54 7.35
N ASN A 72 -22.85 -7.19 6.23
CA ASN A 72 -23.42 -6.30 5.22
C ASN A 72 -24.38 -7.02 4.26
N PHE A 73 -24.49 -8.34 4.36
CA PHE A 73 -25.30 -9.15 3.48
C PHE A 73 -26.76 -9.19 3.97
N ASP A 74 -27.69 -8.61 3.20
CA ASP A 74 -29.09 -8.38 3.61
C ASP A 74 -29.85 -9.66 4.03
N LYS A 75 -29.43 -10.82 3.55
CA LYS A 75 -30.07 -12.11 3.85
C LYS A 75 -29.69 -12.67 5.23
N VAL A 76 -28.59 -12.19 5.83
CA VAL A 76 -28.13 -12.58 7.16
C VAL A 76 -28.85 -11.73 8.22
N GLN A 77 -29.87 -12.31 8.85
CA GLN A 77 -30.74 -11.60 9.81
C GLN A 77 -30.14 -11.50 11.22
N ASP A 78 -29.29 -12.46 11.62
CA ASP A 78 -28.79 -12.58 12.99
C ASP A 78 -27.25 -12.49 13.05
N ALA A 79 -26.72 -11.28 13.25
CA ALA A 79 -25.28 -11.07 13.43
C ALA A 79 -24.70 -11.84 14.64
N SER A 80 -25.53 -12.18 15.63
CA SER A 80 -25.14 -12.96 16.80
C SER A 80 -24.83 -14.43 16.49
N LYS A 81 -25.25 -14.95 15.34
CA LYS A 81 -24.97 -16.33 14.89
C LYS A 81 -23.69 -16.43 14.06
N LEU A 82 -23.09 -15.29 13.68
CA LEU A 82 -21.85 -15.26 12.92
C LEU A 82 -20.69 -15.68 13.82
N ASN A 83 -20.17 -16.87 13.54
CA ASN A 83 -18.98 -17.40 14.17
C ASN A 83 -17.97 -17.82 13.08
N ALA A 84 -16.68 -17.86 13.42
CA ALA A 84 -15.62 -18.28 12.49
C ALA A 84 -15.81 -19.72 11.97
N GLU A 85 -16.55 -20.56 12.71
CA GLU A 85 -16.86 -21.95 12.33
C GLU A 85 -18.31 -22.14 11.86
N SER A 86 -19.06 -21.07 11.63
CA SER A 86 -20.48 -21.17 11.23
C SER A 86 -20.65 -21.75 9.82
N HIS A 87 -21.69 -22.57 9.66
CA HIS A 87 -22.12 -23.13 8.39
C HIS A 87 -23.15 -22.22 7.69
N PHE A 88 -22.93 -21.96 6.40
CA PHE A 88 -23.78 -21.07 5.62
C PHE A 88 -25.24 -21.56 5.55
N HIS A 89 -25.44 -22.86 5.34
CA HIS A 89 -26.78 -23.44 5.26
C HIS A 89 -27.40 -23.72 6.64
N ASN A 90 -26.66 -24.39 7.53
CA ASN A 90 -27.23 -24.89 8.79
C ASN A 90 -27.40 -23.80 9.86
N ASP A 91 -26.46 -22.86 9.97
CA ASP A 91 -26.47 -21.85 11.05
C ASP A 91 -27.07 -20.53 10.57
N LEU A 92 -26.69 -20.09 9.36
CA LEU A 92 -27.15 -18.83 8.78
C LEU A 92 -28.43 -18.99 7.93
N GLY A 93 -28.80 -20.21 7.57
CA GLY A 93 -30.03 -20.48 6.82
C GLY A 93 -30.00 -19.96 5.38
N LEU A 94 -28.82 -19.80 4.80
CA LEU A 94 -28.66 -19.34 3.41
C LEU A 94 -29.09 -20.45 2.45
N ASP A 95 -29.79 -20.07 1.38
CA ASP A 95 -30.11 -20.98 0.28
C ASP A 95 -28.87 -21.23 -0.60
N SER A 96 -28.90 -22.29 -1.39
CA SER A 96 -27.92 -22.65 -2.40
C SER A 96 -27.58 -21.52 -3.39
N LEU A 97 -28.55 -20.64 -3.70
CA LEU A 97 -28.30 -19.47 -4.53
C LEU A 97 -27.60 -18.35 -3.74
N ASP A 98 -27.96 -18.18 -2.47
CA ASP A 98 -27.36 -17.17 -1.59
C ASP A 98 -25.89 -17.49 -1.30
N THR A 99 -25.54 -18.78 -1.19
CA THR A 99 -24.15 -19.20 -1.03
C THR A 99 -23.28 -18.82 -2.22
N VAL A 100 -23.82 -18.89 -3.44
CA VAL A 100 -23.10 -18.45 -4.66
C VAL A 100 -22.87 -16.94 -4.63
N GLU A 101 -23.88 -16.16 -4.24
CA GLU A 101 -23.75 -14.70 -4.11
C GLU A 101 -22.68 -14.31 -3.06
N VAL A 102 -22.62 -15.01 -1.93
CA VAL A 102 -21.60 -14.78 -0.89
C VAL A 102 -20.20 -15.11 -1.41
N VAL A 103 -20.03 -16.21 -2.14
CA VAL A 103 -18.72 -16.58 -2.71
C VAL A 103 -18.26 -15.56 -3.74
N MET A 104 -19.17 -15.08 -4.62
CA MET A 104 -18.85 -14.01 -5.57
C MET A 104 -18.42 -12.71 -4.88
N ALA A 105 -19.04 -12.36 -3.75
CA ALA A 105 -18.64 -11.20 -2.97
C ALA A 105 -17.26 -11.39 -2.32
N ILE A 106 -16.93 -12.60 -1.87
CA ILE A 106 -15.60 -12.94 -1.33
C ILE A 106 -14.53 -12.86 -2.44
N GLU A 107 -14.84 -13.35 -3.65
CA GLU A 107 -13.97 -13.21 -4.83
C GLU A 107 -13.65 -11.75 -5.13
N GLU A 108 -14.65 -10.87 -5.09
CA GLU A 108 -14.48 -9.44 -5.32
C GLU A 108 -13.65 -8.77 -4.21
N GLU A 109 -13.89 -9.11 -2.94
CA GLU A 109 -13.17 -8.54 -1.78
C GLU A 109 -11.67 -8.86 -1.80
N PHE A 110 -11.31 -10.10 -2.13
CA PHE A 110 -9.91 -10.54 -2.16
C PHE A 110 -9.27 -10.49 -3.56
N SER A 111 -10.02 -10.05 -4.58
CA SER A 111 -9.61 -9.99 -5.98
C SER A 111 -9.06 -11.33 -6.50
N ILE A 112 -9.74 -12.43 -6.18
CA ILE A 112 -9.39 -13.81 -6.57
C ILE A 112 -10.48 -14.41 -7.47
N GLU A 113 -10.13 -15.45 -8.24
CA GLU A 113 -11.08 -16.25 -9.00
C GLU A 113 -11.20 -17.64 -8.34
N ILE A 114 -12.40 -17.98 -7.86
CA ILE A 114 -12.68 -19.32 -7.30
C ILE A 114 -13.46 -20.10 -8.36
N PRO A 115 -13.00 -21.29 -8.78
CA PRO A 115 -13.75 -22.10 -9.73
C PRO A 115 -15.02 -22.66 -9.07
N ASP A 116 -16.12 -22.76 -9.83
CA ASP A 116 -17.42 -23.25 -9.34
C ASP A 116 -17.34 -24.55 -8.52
N LYS A 117 -16.46 -25.47 -8.92
CA LYS A 117 -16.28 -26.77 -8.23
C LYS A 117 -15.75 -26.63 -6.81
N GLU A 118 -14.93 -25.61 -6.56
CA GLU A 118 -14.35 -25.34 -5.25
C GLU A 118 -15.30 -24.44 -4.44
N ALA A 119 -15.98 -23.49 -5.10
CA ALA A 119 -17.07 -22.72 -4.51
C ALA A 119 -18.17 -23.62 -3.92
N ASP A 120 -18.60 -24.65 -4.66
CA ASP A 120 -19.58 -25.64 -4.22
C ASP A 120 -19.12 -26.45 -3.00
N ALA A 121 -17.81 -26.60 -2.79
CA ALA A 121 -17.26 -27.34 -1.65
C ALA A 121 -17.12 -26.48 -0.38
N ILE A 122 -17.27 -25.16 -0.50
CA ILE A 122 -17.14 -24.22 0.61
C ILE A 122 -18.52 -24.07 1.29
N HIS A 123 -18.67 -24.71 2.44
CA HIS A 123 -19.93 -24.73 3.20
C HIS A 123 -19.86 -24.00 4.55
N SER A 124 -18.67 -23.57 4.97
CA SER A 124 -18.46 -22.85 6.22
C SER A 124 -17.48 -21.70 6.07
N VAL A 125 -17.57 -20.73 6.99
CA VAL A 125 -16.67 -19.57 7.04
C VAL A 125 -15.21 -20.02 7.19
N LYS A 126 -14.97 -21.02 8.02
CA LYS A 126 -13.64 -21.60 8.22
C LYS A 126 -13.02 -22.13 6.92
N GLN A 127 -13.82 -22.86 6.13
CA GLN A 127 -13.35 -23.38 4.84
C GLN A 127 -13.03 -22.26 3.85
N ALA A 128 -13.82 -21.18 3.84
CA ALA A 128 -13.53 -20.00 3.03
C ALA A 128 -12.21 -19.34 3.44
N VAL A 129 -11.98 -19.16 4.76
CA VAL A 129 -10.72 -18.61 5.29
C VAL A 129 -9.53 -19.48 4.92
N ASP A 130 -9.63 -20.79 5.14
CA ASP A 130 -8.57 -21.75 4.83
C ASP A 130 -8.24 -21.75 3.32
N TYR A 131 -9.26 -21.60 2.48
CA TYR A 131 -9.10 -21.51 1.03
C TYR A 131 -8.37 -20.22 0.61
N ILE A 132 -8.77 -19.07 1.16
CA ILE A 132 -8.13 -17.78 0.85
C ILE A 132 -6.67 -17.76 1.31
N LEU A 133 -6.35 -18.34 2.47
CA LEU A 133 -4.98 -18.43 2.95
C LEU A 133 -4.10 -19.35 2.11
N ALA A 134 -4.69 -20.32 1.42
CA ALA A 134 -3.98 -21.19 0.48
C ALA A 134 -3.64 -20.47 -0.83
N GLN A 135 -4.34 -19.38 -1.16
CA GLN A 135 -4.12 -18.60 -2.37
C GLN A 135 -3.06 -17.51 -2.14
N PRO A 136 -1.91 -17.56 -2.83
CA PRO A 136 -0.84 -16.58 -2.66
C PRO A 136 -1.17 -15.20 -3.26
N ASP A 137 -2.16 -15.14 -4.16
CA ASP A 137 -2.58 -13.92 -4.87
C ASP A 137 -3.70 -13.16 -4.15
N ALA A 138 -4.19 -13.67 -3.01
CA ALA A 138 -5.19 -12.98 -2.20
C ALA A 138 -4.60 -11.74 -1.52
N HIS A 139 -5.35 -10.62 -1.53
CA HIS A 139 -4.91 -9.30 -1.01
C HIS A 139 -5.93 -8.65 -0.07
#